data_AF-A0A2T5BLG1-F1
#
_entry.id   AF-A0A2T5BLG1-F1
#
_cell.length_a   1.000
_cell.length_b   1.000
_cell.length_c   1.000
_cell.angle_alpha   90.00
_cell.angle_beta   90.00
_cell.angle_gamma   90.00
#
_symmetry.space_group_name_H-M   'P 1'
#
loop_
_entity.id
_entity.type
_entity.pdbx_description
1 polymer ?
#
loop_
_entity_poly.entity_id
_entity_poly.type
_entity_poly.pdbx_seq_one_letter_code
_entity_poly.pdbx_strand_id
1 'polypeptide(L)'
;MSTTGSQRPVQVSAARRRTVIDALRRGAVPESGLDLLATGLDRFEAALDAELDAVASGASVFKAVRGEYGSGKTFFTRWLGERAKRRNFAVAEIQISENETPLHRLETVYRRLTERLATTSFPPSALRPVVDAWFYALEEDALADGATEVELPAQVEKLLVARLAEVSRHAPSFATALRGYRAALADGDEATAAAVLAWLGGQPHVAAAARRSAGVRGDLDHFGALGFLQGLLTVLRDSGHTGLFVVLDEVETLQRVRSDARDKALNALRQLIDEVHSGRFPGLYLVITGTPAFYDGQQGVQRLAPLAQRLATDFTTDPRFDNPRAVQIRLPGFDQESLVGLGSTIRDLYAQAATSPERVRTVVDDAYVADLARAVGGALGGKVGVAPRLFLKKLVGDVLDRVDQFDDFDPRQHYRLTVASSELTDVERNLAASVSSGPAAADDIDVEL
;
A
#
# COMPACT_ATOMS: atom_id res chain seq x y z
N MET A 1 -24.29 -29.93 11.52
CA MET A 1 -25.03 -29.53 10.31
C MET A 1 -24.34 -28.29 9.75
N SER A 2 -23.44 -28.51 8.80
CA SER A 2 -22.56 -27.48 8.25
C SER A 2 -23.32 -26.66 7.21
N THR A 3 -23.49 -25.37 7.45
CA THR A 3 -24.00 -24.43 6.45
C THR A 3 -22.86 -24.00 5.55
N THR A 4 -22.80 -24.62 4.38
CA THR A 4 -21.99 -24.22 3.24
C THR A 4 -22.43 -22.82 2.79
N GLY A 5 -21.61 -21.81 3.07
CA GLY A 5 -21.81 -20.45 2.56
C GLY A 5 -21.53 -20.42 1.05
N SER A 6 -22.59 -20.54 0.25
CA SER A 6 -22.56 -20.35 -1.20
C SER A 6 -22.16 -18.90 -1.54
N GLN A 7 -20.89 -18.65 -1.84
CA GLN A 7 -20.46 -17.39 -2.46
C GLN A 7 -21.00 -17.35 -3.90
N ARG A 8 -21.97 -16.45 -4.16
CA ARG A 8 -22.36 -16.08 -5.54
C ARG A 8 -21.15 -15.43 -6.22
N PRO A 9 -20.84 -15.74 -7.50
CA PRO A 9 -19.81 -15.02 -8.23
C PRO A 9 -20.28 -13.57 -8.41
N VAL A 10 -19.59 -12.64 -7.78
CA VAL A 10 -19.76 -11.21 -8.03
C VAL A 10 -19.51 -10.99 -9.52
N GLN A 11 -20.53 -10.54 -10.27
CA GLN A 11 -20.35 -10.20 -11.68
C GLN A 11 -19.28 -9.09 -11.79
N VAL A 12 -18.09 -9.46 -12.24
CA VAL A 12 -16.98 -8.53 -12.45
C VAL A 12 -17.28 -7.72 -13.70
N SER A 13 -17.28 -6.39 -13.60
CA SER A 13 -17.46 -5.52 -14.78
C SER A 13 -16.33 -5.74 -15.79
N ALA A 14 -16.66 -5.65 -17.08
CA ALA A 14 -15.69 -5.86 -18.15
C ALA A 14 -14.48 -4.91 -18.05
N ALA A 15 -14.71 -3.65 -17.66
CA ALA A 15 -13.66 -2.67 -17.45
C ALA A 15 -12.68 -3.08 -16.33
N ARG A 16 -13.20 -3.53 -15.19
CA ARG A 16 -12.39 -3.97 -14.04
C ARG A 16 -11.55 -5.19 -14.38
N ARG A 17 -12.15 -6.16 -15.09
CA ARG A 17 -11.44 -7.34 -15.58
C ARG A 17 -10.28 -6.96 -16.50
N ARG A 18 -10.52 -6.09 -17.48
CA ARG A 18 -9.47 -5.62 -18.41
C ARG A 18 -8.31 -4.98 -17.66
N THR A 19 -8.59 -4.10 -16.69
CA THR A 19 -7.54 -3.46 -15.87
C THR A 19 -6.67 -4.49 -15.13
N VAL A 20 -7.28 -5.53 -14.56
CA VAL A 20 -6.55 -6.62 -13.89
C VAL A 20 -5.65 -7.36 -14.89
N ILE A 21 -6.22 -7.83 -16.01
CA ILE A 21 -5.46 -8.59 -17.02
C ILE A 21 -4.31 -7.75 -17.60
N ASP A 22 -4.53 -6.47 -17.88
CA ASP A 22 -3.49 -5.57 -18.42
C ASP A 22 -2.36 -5.30 -17.42
N ALA A 23 -2.65 -5.25 -16.11
CA ALA A 23 -1.62 -5.15 -15.09
C ALA A 23 -0.79 -6.45 -15.01
N LEU A 24 -1.44 -7.60 -15.01
CA LEU A 24 -0.78 -8.91 -14.98
C LEU A 24 0.08 -9.17 -16.22
N ARG A 25 -0.38 -8.75 -17.40
CA ARG A 25 0.36 -8.79 -18.66
C ARG A 25 1.70 -8.04 -18.58
N ARG A 26 1.77 -6.99 -17.75
CA ARG A 26 3.00 -6.20 -17.49
C ARG A 26 3.82 -6.73 -16.31
N GLY A 27 3.34 -7.76 -15.62
CA GLY A 27 3.94 -8.24 -14.36
C GLY A 27 3.80 -7.21 -13.23
N ALA A 28 2.69 -6.47 -13.19
CA ALA A 28 2.38 -5.50 -12.14
C ALA A 28 1.21 -5.98 -11.28
N VAL A 29 1.20 -5.57 -10.01
CA VAL A 29 0.04 -5.77 -9.13
C VAL A 29 -1.08 -4.80 -9.57
N PRO A 30 -2.31 -5.28 -9.86
CA PRO A 30 -3.41 -4.41 -10.26
C PRO A 30 -3.73 -3.32 -9.23
N GLU A 31 -4.18 -2.15 -9.69
CA GLU A 31 -4.65 -1.07 -8.80
C GLU A 31 -6.06 -1.34 -8.24
N SER A 32 -6.85 -2.17 -8.92
CA SER A 32 -8.21 -2.55 -8.53
C SER A 32 -8.47 -4.03 -8.84
N GLY A 33 -9.53 -4.60 -8.25
CA GLY A 33 -9.87 -6.02 -8.50
C GLY A 33 -9.00 -7.03 -7.74
N LEU A 34 -8.35 -6.60 -6.65
CA LEU A 34 -7.48 -7.45 -5.83
C LEU A 34 -8.23 -8.57 -5.11
N ASP A 35 -9.50 -8.37 -4.78
CA ASP A 35 -10.41 -9.41 -4.28
C ASP A 35 -10.55 -10.61 -5.23
N LEU A 36 -10.36 -10.42 -6.54
CA LEU A 36 -10.36 -11.52 -7.51
C LEU A 36 -9.11 -12.39 -7.43
N LEU A 37 -8.06 -11.88 -6.77
CA LEU A 37 -6.73 -12.48 -6.68
C LEU A 37 -6.40 -12.89 -5.24
N ALA A 38 -7.30 -12.65 -4.29
CA ALA A 38 -7.06 -12.78 -2.85
C ALA A 38 -7.11 -14.23 -2.34
N THR A 39 -6.65 -15.19 -3.15
CA THR A 39 -6.61 -16.61 -2.78
C THR A 39 -5.74 -16.81 -1.55
N GLY A 40 -6.29 -17.38 -0.48
CA GLY A 40 -5.56 -17.68 0.75
C GLY A 40 -5.44 -16.53 1.76
N LEU A 41 -6.06 -15.37 1.49
CA LEU A 41 -6.10 -14.25 2.44
C LEU A 41 -7.30 -14.30 3.41
N ASP A 42 -8.28 -15.17 3.16
CA ASP A 42 -9.50 -15.32 3.96
C ASP A 42 -9.24 -15.48 5.46
N ARG A 43 -8.15 -16.18 5.81
CA ARG A 43 -7.75 -16.41 7.21
C ARG A 43 -7.41 -15.14 7.98
N PHE A 44 -7.08 -14.04 7.28
CA PHE A 44 -6.75 -12.76 7.90
C PHE A 44 -7.96 -11.83 8.00
N GLU A 45 -9.00 -12.05 7.21
CA GLU A 45 -10.11 -11.09 7.03
C GLU A 45 -10.75 -10.68 8.34
N ALA A 46 -11.19 -11.65 9.15
CA ALA A 46 -11.95 -11.36 10.37
C ALA A 46 -11.15 -10.52 11.39
N ALA A 47 -9.83 -10.74 11.48
CA ALA A 47 -8.98 -9.98 12.41
C ALA A 47 -8.71 -8.57 11.88
N LEU A 48 -8.38 -8.45 10.59
CA LEU A 48 -8.06 -7.16 9.98
C LEU A 48 -9.29 -6.26 9.84
N ASP A 49 -10.45 -6.83 9.54
CA ASP A 49 -11.71 -6.09 9.51
C ASP A 49 -12.06 -5.53 10.89
N ALA A 50 -11.92 -6.33 11.95
CA ALA A 50 -12.15 -5.86 13.32
C ALA A 50 -11.19 -4.72 13.70
N GLU A 51 -9.94 -4.76 13.23
CA GLU A 51 -8.98 -3.68 13.44
C GLU A 51 -9.33 -2.42 12.64
N LEU A 52 -9.77 -2.56 11.39
CA LEU A 52 -10.28 -1.45 10.58
C LEU A 52 -11.51 -0.81 11.23
N ASP A 53 -12.43 -1.61 11.74
CA ASP A 53 -13.63 -1.14 12.44
C ASP A 53 -13.26 -0.41 13.74
N ALA A 54 -12.26 -0.91 14.48
CA ALA A 54 -11.72 -0.21 15.65
C ALA A 54 -11.12 1.15 15.28
N VAL A 55 -10.33 1.23 14.21
CA VAL A 55 -9.77 2.51 13.73
C VAL A 55 -10.88 3.46 13.27
N ALA A 56 -11.91 2.94 12.60
CA ALA A 56 -13.08 3.73 12.21
C ALA A 56 -13.82 4.34 13.40
N SER A 57 -13.75 3.68 14.57
CA SER A 57 -14.30 4.18 15.84
C SER A 57 -13.37 5.14 16.60
N GLY A 58 -12.21 5.49 16.02
CA GLY A 58 -11.25 6.45 16.61
C GLY A 58 -10.05 5.81 17.30
N ALA A 59 -9.86 4.48 17.23
CA ALA A 59 -8.63 3.85 17.69
C ALA A 59 -7.45 4.13 16.72
N SER A 60 -6.25 3.80 17.17
CA SER A 60 -5.03 3.81 16.37
C SER A 60 -4.41 2.41 16.40
N VAL A 61 -4.07 1.87 15.22
CA VAL A 61 -3.60 0.49 15.07
C VAL A 61 -2.28 0.47 14.31
N PHE A 62 -1.37 -0.39 14.76
CA PHE A 62 -0.13 -0.72 14.07
C PHE A 62 -0.14 -2.20 13.69
N LYS A 63 0.31 -2.53 12.47
CA LYS A 63 0.50 -3.91 12.00
C LYS A 63 1.79 -4.05 11.19
N ALA A 64 2.53 -5.12 11.41
CA ALA A 64 3.70 -5.47 10.63
C ALA A 64 3.41 -6.68 9.74
N VAL A 65 3.68 -6.56 8.44
CA VAL A 65 3.55 -7.63 7.46
C VAL A 65 4.95 -8.15 7.14
N ARG A 66 5.14 -9.45 7.36
CA ARG A 66 6.42 -10.12 7.16
C ARG A 66 6.28 -11.19 6.09
N GLY A 67 7.20 -11.20 5.14
CA GLY A 67 7.25 -12.24 4.12
C GLY A 67 8.46 -12.11 3.21
N GLU A 68 8.87 -13.21 2.60
CA GLU A 68 9.99 -13.20 1.65
C GLU A 68 9.70 -12.30 0.44
N TYR A 69 10.72 -12.03 -0.35
CA TYR A 69 10.50 -11.39 -1.65
C TYR A 69 9.59 -12.26 -2.52
N GLY A 70 8.64 -11.64 -3.23
CA GLY A 70 7.63 -12.37 -4.01
C GLY A 70 6.49 -13.01 -3.20
N SER A 71 6.50 -12.93 -1.86
CA SER A 71 5.43 -13.53 -1.02
C SER A 71 4.08 -12.81 -1.06
N GLY A 72 3.95 -11.76 -1.86
CA GLY A 72 2.71 -10.99 -1.97
C GLY A 72 2.52 -9.89 -0.94
N LYS A 73 3.58 -9.37 -0.29
CA LYS A 73 3.49 -8.25 0.67
C LYS A 73 2.75 -7.03 0.10
N THR A 74 3.19 -6.51 -1.04
CA THR A 74 2.55 -5.36 -1.72
C THR A 74 1.12 -5.69 -2.16
N PHE A 75 0.86 -6.93 -2.59
CA PHE A 75 -0.49 -7.36 -2.91
C PHE A 75 -1.39 -7.34 -1.67
N PHE A 76 -0.91 -7.88 -0.55
CA PHE A 76 -1.62 -7.93 0.72
C PHE A 76 -1.94 -6.53 1.25
N THR A 77 -0.98 -5.61 1.24
CA THR A 77 -1.19 -4.23 1.74
C THR A 77 -2.17 -3.46 0.87
N ARG A 78 -2.11 -3.62 -0.46
CA ARG A 78 -3.11 -3.01 -1.36
C ARG A 78 -4.48 -3.64 -1.20
N TRP A 79 -4.56 -4.96 -1.02
CA TRP A 79 -5.81 -5.65 -0.74
C TRP A 79 -6.45 -5.12 0.54
N LEU A 80 -5.67 -4.96 1.62
CA LEU A 80 -6.14 -4.38 2.87
C LEU A 80 -6.52 -2.90 2.70
N GLY A 81 -5.76 -2.12 1.93
CA GLY A 81 -6.07 -0.74 1.59
C GLY A 81 -7.39 -0.59 0.84
N GLU A 82 -7.71 -1.49 -0.09
CA GLU A 82 -9.02 -1.52 -0.77
C GLU A 82 -10.16 -1.84 0.20
N ARG A 83 -9.94 -2.72 1.19
CA ARG A 83 -10.93 -2.94 2.27
C ARG A 83 -11.11 -1.70 3.14
N ALA A 84 -10.04 -0.95 3.40
CA ALA A 84 -10.09 0.32 4.12
C ALA A 84 -10.88 1.36 3.31
N LYS A 85 -10.64 1.50 2.00
CA LYS A 85 -11.42 2.39 1.12
C LYS A 85 -12.91 2.06 1.12
N ARG A 86 -13.30 0.78 1.13
CA ARG A 86 -14.71 0.37 1.24
C ARG A 86 -15.38 0.85 2.54
N ARG A 87 -14.59 1.10 3.58
CA ARG A 87 -15.02 1.72 4.85
C ARG A 87 -14.89 3.25 4.86
N ASN A 88 -14.60 3.87 3.72
CA ASN A 88 -14.36 5.31 3.55
C ASN A 88 -13.06 5.84 4.20
N PHE A 89 -12.02 5.03 4.31
CA PHE A 89 -10.69 5.50 4.69
C PHE A 89 -10.03 6.23 3.53
N ALA A 90 -9.20 7.23 3.86
CA ALA A 90 -8.13 7.65 2.97
C ALA A 90 -6.97 6.65 3.05
N VAL A 91 -6.21 6.52 1.96
CA VAL A 91 -5.12 5.54 1.83
C VAL A 91 -3.85 6.20 1.30
N ALA A 92 -2.69 5.83 1.83
CA ALA A 92 -1.39 6.21 1.30
C ALA A 92 -0.39 5.03 1.38
N GLU A 93 0.22 4.69 0.25
CA GLU A 93 1.30 3.69 0.16
C GLU A 93 2.63 4.41 -0.12
N ILE A 94 3.61 4.21 0.76
CA ILE A 94 4.90 4.91 0.74
C ILE A 94 6.00 3.87 0.74
N GLN A 95 6.80 3.85 -0.32
CA GLN A 95 8.00 3.01 -0.38
C GLN A 95 9.16 3.68 0.36
N ILE A 96 9.75 2.96 1.31
CA ILE A 96 10.91 3.42 2.08
C ILE A 96 12.18 3.18 1.27
N SER A 97 13.03 4.20 1.18
CA SER A 97 14.31 4.14 0.49
C SER A 97 15.33 5.08 1.13
N GLU A 98 16.62 4.80 0.93
CA GLU A 98 17.68 5.64 1.49
C GLU A 98 17.66 7.07 0.95
N ASN A 99 17.44 7.21 -0.36
CA ASN A 99 17.63 8.48 -1.08
C ASN A 99 16.36 9.32 -1.17
N GLU A 100 15.19 8.69 -1.36
CA GLU A 100 13.95 9.43 -1.63
C GLU A 100 13.06 9.57 -0.41
N THR A 101 13.00 8.54 0.43
CA THR A 101 12.12 8.50 1.60
C THR A 101 12.83 7.93 2.84
N PRO A 102 13.88 8.61 3.33
CA PRO A 102 14.60 8.15 4.51
C PRO A 102 13.70 8.20 5.75
N LEU A 103 13.45 7.05 6.39
CA LEU A 103 12.51 6.91 7.50
C LEU A 103 12.87 7.77 8.74
N HIS A 104 14.14 8.15 8.90
CA HIS A 104 14.56 9.05 10.00
C HIS A 104 14.17 10.52 9.78
N ARG A 105 13.71 10.90 8.57
CA ARG A 105 13.21 12.23 8.22
C ARG A 105 11.70 12.19 8.03
N LEU A 106 10.96 12.32 9.13
CA LEU A 106 9.50 12.19 9.10
C LEU A 106 8.82 13.30 8.30
N GLU A 107 9.45 14.47 8.15
CA GLU A 107 9.02 15.51 7.22
C GLU A 107 8.96 15.01 5.77
N THR A 108 9.91 14.15 5.39
CA THR A 108 9.93 13.54 4.05
C THR A 108 8.89 12.44 3.92
N VAL A 109 8.69 11.63 4.96
CA VAL A 109 7.64 10.60 4.99
C VAL A 109 6.26 11.24 4.91
N TYR A 110 6.01 12.31 5.67
CA TYR A 110 4.75 13.06 5.61
C TYR A 110 4.52 13.67 4.22
N ARG A 111 5.54 14.25 3.59
CA ARG A 111 5.43 14.71 2.20
C ARG A 111 5.03 13.58 1.24
N ARG A 112 5.67 12.41 1.34
CA ARG A 112 5.31 11.26 0.51
C ARG A 112 3.91 10.75 0.80
N LEU A 113 3.46 10.82 2.06
CA LEU A 113 2.09 10.50 2.46
C LEU A 113 1.10 11.41 1.74
N THR A 114 1.30 12.73 1.76
CA THR A 114 0.36 13.67 1.13
C THR A 114 0.35 13.56 -0.39
N GLU A 115 1.51 13.30 -1.02
CA GLU A 115 1.62 13.02 -2.47
C GLU A 115 0.89 11.73 -2.88
N ARG A 116 0.90 10.72 -2.00
CA ARG A 116 0.28 9.41 -2.24
C ARG A 116 -1.13 9.26 -1.67
N LEU A 117 -1.62 10.29 -0.98
CA LEU A 117 -2.94 10.31 -0.38
C LEU A 117 -4.01 10.17 -1.46
N ALA A 118 -4.81 9.12 -1.37
CA ALA A 118 -5.94 8.83 -2.23
C ALA A 118 -7.18 8.54 -1.38
N THR A 119 -8.36 8.75 -1.97
CA THR A 119 -9.65 8.39 -1.36
C THR A 119 -10.44 7.50 -2.32
N THR A 120 -11.67 7.14 -1.95
CA THR A 120 -12.61 6.48 -2.88
C THR A 120 -12.97 7.36 -4.07
N SER A 121 -13.00 8.68 -3.87
CA SER A 121 -13.46 9.66 -4.86
C SER A 121 -12.31 10.29 -5.66
N PHE A 122 -11.12 10.36 -5.06
CA PHE A 122 -9.98 11.06 -5.65
C PHE A 122 -8.76 10.14 -5.77
N PRO A 123 -8.09 10.14 -6.94
CA PRO A 123 -6.79 9.46 -7.11
C PRO A 123 -5.71 10.12 -6.22
N PRO A 124 -4.47 9.59 -6.21
CA PRO A 124 -3.36 10.18 -5.45
C PRO A 124 -3.21 11.69 -5.62
N SER A 125 -2.65 12.36 -4.61
CA SER A 125 -2.62 13.83 -4.43
C SER A 125 -3.96 14.45 -3.99
N ALA A 126 -4.73 13.71 -3.20
CA ALA A 126 -6.06 14.11 -2.72
C ALA A 126 -6.06 15.16 -1.59
N LEU A 127 -4.92 15.76 -1.23
CA LEU A 127 -4.86 16.73 -0.12
C LEU A 127 -5.76 17.94 -0.37
N ARG A 128 -5.73 18.54 -1.58
CA ARG A 128 -6.61 19.68 -1.92
C ARG A 128 -8.09 19.35 -1.75
N PRO A 129 -8.64 18.33 -2.45
CA PRO A 129 -10.06 18.04 -2.32
C PRO A 129 -10.48 17.65 -0.90
N VAL A 130 -9.61 17.02 -0.11
CA VAL A 130 -9.87 16.72 1.31
C VAL A 130 -9.98 18.01 2.14
N VAL A 131 -9.05 18.95 1.95
CA VAL A 131 -9.05 20.23 2.66
C VAL A 131 -10.26 21.08 2.25
N ASP A 132 -10.57 21.13 0.96
CA ASP A 132 -11.74 21.84 0.44
C ASP A 132 -13.04 21.25 1.00
N ALA A 133 -13.19 19.91 0.96
CA ALA A 133 -14.34 19.21 1.55
C ALA A 133 -14.51 19.49 3.04
N TRP A 134 -13.40 19.60 3.78
CA TRP A 134 -13.45 19.96 5.19
C TRP A 134 -13.95 21.39 5.42
N PHE A 135 -13.53 22.36 4.61
CA PHE A 135 -14.07 23.73 4.71
C PHE A 135 -15.58 23.77 4.40
N TYR A 136 -16.04 23.03 3.39
CA TYR A 136 -17.47 22.88 3.12
C TYR A 136 -18.22 22.29 4.33
N ALA A 137 -17.68 21.25 4.97
CA ALA A 137 -18.28 20.66 6.16
C ALA A 137 -18.37 21.67 7.33
N LEU A 138 -17.34 22.51 7.53
CA LEU A 138 -17.39 23.57 8.55
C LEU A 138 -18.44 24.64 8.22
N GLU A 139 -18.63 24.96 6.95
CA GLU A 139 -19.68 25.89 6.50
C GLU A 139 -21.08 25.30 6.73
N GLU A 140 -21.28 24.02 6.40
CA GLU A 140 -22.53 23.30 6.67
C GLU A 140 -22.84 23.24 8.17
N ASP A 141 -21.86 22.89 9.01
CA ASP A 141 -21.99 22.91 10.48
C ASP A 141 -22.41 24.31 10.99
N ALA A 142 -21.76 25.37 10.51
CA ALA A 142 -22.08 26.73 10.92
C ALA A 142 -23.50 27.16 10.50
N LEU A 143 -23.94 26.81 9.29
CA LEU A 143 -25.29 27.07 8.81
C LEU A 143 -26.34 26.27 9.59
N ALA A 144 -26.04 25.00 9.92
CA ALA A 144 -26.90 24.15 10.75
C ALA A 144 -27.07 24.71 12.17
N ASP A 145 -26.03 25.32 12.72
CA ASP A 145 -26.05 26.04 14.00
C ASP A 145 -26.70 27.44 13.91
N GLY A 146 -27.25 27.82 12.74
CA GLY A 146 -28.06 29.01 12.54
C GLY A 146 -27.28 30.27 12.13
N ALA A 147 -26.04 30.12 11.65
CA ALA A 147 -25.28 31.26 11.12
C ALA A 147 -25.97 31.84 9.88
N THR A 148 -26.09 33.16 9.81
CA THR A 148 -26.47 33.84 8.57
C THR A 148 -25.29 33.91 7.59
N GLU A 149 -25.54 34.18 6.31
CA GLU A 149 -24.48 34.37 5.30
C GLU A 149 -23.42 35.41 5.72
N VAL A 150 -23.85 36.46 6.44
CA VAL A 150 -22.96 37.52 6.94
C VAL A 150 -22.07 37.03 8.09
N GLU A 151 -22.58 36.13 8.93
CA GLU A 151 -21.86 35.60 10.09
C GLU A 151 -21.00 34.38 9.75
N LEU A 152 -21.31 33.70 8.65
CA LEU A 152 -20.70 32.45 8.22
C LEU A 152 -19.15 32.48 8.26
N PRO A 153 -18.45 33.51 7.73
CA PRO A 153 -16.99 33.53 7.77
C PRO A 153 -16.43 33.46 9.20
N ALA A 154 -17.04 34.20 10.12
CA ALA A 154 -16.62 34.28 11.52
C ALA A 154 -16.97 33.03 12.31
N GLN A 155 -18.11 32.38 12.02
CA GLN A 155 -18.49 31.12 12.68
C GLN A 155 -17.60 29.96 12.23
N VAL A 156 -17.29 29.87 10.94
CA VAL A 156 -16.35 28.86 10.42
C VAL A 156 -14.96 29.05 11.02
N GLU A 157 -14.48 30.28 11.22
CA GLU A 157 -13.21 30.52 11.90
C GLU A 157 -13.23 30.03 13.35
N LYS A 158 -14.33 30.25 14.09
CA LYS A 158 -14.48 29.70 15.44
C LYS A 158 -14.47 28.17 15.44
N LEU A 159 -15.18 27.54 14.49
CA LEU A 159 -15.19 26.08 14.35
C LEU A 159 -13.80 25.55 14.02
N LEU A 160 -13.07 26.16 13.08
CA LEU A 160 -11.69 25.80 12.75
C LEU A 160 -10.79 25.81 13.99
N VAL A 161 -10.86 26.89 14.78
CA VAL A 161 -10.07 27.01 16.02
C VAL A 161 -10.46 25.93 17.03
N ALA A 162 -11.75 25.63 17.18
CA ALA A 162 -12.24 24.61 18.08
C ALA A 162 -11.80 23.19 17.66
N ARG A 163 -11.98 22.82 16.38
CA ARG A 163 -11.63 21.50 15.84
C ARG A 163 -10.12 21.24 15.85
N LEU A 164 -9.31 22.28 15.61
CA LEU A 164 -7.84 22.18 15.62
C LEU A 164 -7.20 22.55 16.96
N ALA A 165 -7.97 22.65 18.05
CA ALA A 165 -7.45 23.10 19.34
C ALA A 165 -6.29 22.21 19.85
N GLU A 166 -6.43 20.89 19.75
CA GLU A 166 -5.38 19.95 20.17
C GLU A 166 -4.19 19.94 19.21
N VAL A 167 -4.47 19.95 17.90
CA VAL A 167 -3.43 20.05 16.85
C VAL A 167 -2.59 21.30 17.04
N SER A 168 -3.22 22.43 17.39
CA SER A 168 -2.55 23.72 17.57
C SER A 168 -1.57 23.74 18.75
N ARG A 169 -1.70 22.84 19.72
CA ARG A 169 -0.74 22.71 20.83
C ARG A 169 0.61 22.15 20.37
N HIS A 170 0.58 21.29 19.35
CA HIS A 170 1.76 20.57 18.86
C HIS A 170 2.24 21.06 17.48
N ALA A 171 1.34 21.58 16.66
CA ALA A 171 1.59 22.07 15.31
C ALA A 171 0.74 23.34 15.02
N PRO A 172 1.01 24.47 15.70
CA PRO A 172 0.27 25.72 15.49
C PRO A 172 0.38 26.24 14.04
N SER A 173 1.47 25.90 13.35
CA SER A 173 1.70 26.29 11.97
C SER A 173 0.78 25.55 10.98
N PHE A 174 0.27 24.36 11.33
CA PHE A 174 -0.73 23.64 10.53
C PHE A 174 -2.06 24.40 10.46
N ALA A 175 -2.60 24.79 11.63
CA ALA A 175 -3.83 25.59 11.71
C ALA A 175 -3.66 26.96 11.05
N THR A 176 -2.48 27.57 11.20
CA THR A 176 -2.16 28.86 10.59
C THR A 176 -2.18 28.78 9.06
N ALA A 177 -1.58 27.73 8.49
CA ALA A 177 -1.60 27.50 7.05
C ALA A 177 -3.02 27.24 6.51
N LEU A 178 -3.86 26.50 7.23
CA LEU A 178 -5.26 26.28 6.81
C LEU A 178 -6.06 27.59 6.76
N ARG A 179 -5.91 28.47 7.76
CA ARG A 179 -6.52 29.80 7.71
C ARG A 179 -6.00 30.64 6.55
N GLY A 180 -4.67 30.63 6.35
CA GLY A 180 -4.04 31.37 5.24
C GLY A 180 -4.48 30.84 3.87
N TYR A 181 -4.67 29.54 3.74
CA TYR A 181 -5.23 28.90 2.54
C TYR A 181 -6.65 29.41 2.26
N ARG A 182 -7.53 29.39 3.27
CA ARG A 182 -8.91 29.88 3.14
C ARG A 182 -8.98 31.36 2.80
N ALA A 183 -8.17 32.20 3.45
CA ALA A 183 -8.10 33.62 3.16
C ALA A 183 -7.67 33.88 1.71
N ALA A 184 -6.64 33.17 1.23
CA ALA A 184 -6.20 33.28 -0.16
C ALA A 184 -7.29 32.86 -1.17
N LEU A 185 -8.08 31.81 -0.86
CA LEU A 185 -9.23 31.43 -1.69
C LEU A 185 -10.32 32.52 -1.71
N ALA A 186 -10.64 33.11 -0.55
CA ALA A 186 -11.63 34.18 -0.46
C ALA A 186 -11.23 35.44 -1.25
N ASP A 187 -9.92 35.72 -1.30
CA ASP A 187 -9.34 36.84 -2.06
C ASP A 187 -9.14 36.51 -3.56
N GLY A 188 -9.42 35.28 -4.00
CA GLY A 188 -9.17 34.81 -5.37
C GLY A 188 -7.69 34.63 -5.73
N ASP A 189 -6.79 34.61 -4.74
CA ASP A 189 -5.35 34.38 -4.91
C ASP A 189 -5.03 32.87 -4.93
N GLU A 190 -5.38 32.23 -6.04
CA GLU A 190 -5.11 30.80 -6.28
C GLU A 190 -3.61 30.45 -6.18
N ALA A 191 -2.72 31.39 -6.50
CA ALA A 191 -1.27 31.15 -6.45
C ALA A 191 -0.78 31.02 -5.00
N THR A 192 -1.21 31.94 -4.13
CA THR A 192 -0.92 31.83 -2.69
C THR A 192 -1.60 30.61 -2.09
N ALA A 193 -2.87 30.34 -2.43
CA ALA A 193 -3.59 29.16 -1.94
C ALA A 193 -2.85 27.86 -2.30
N ALA A 194 -2.48 27.68 -3.56
CA ALA A 194 -1.72 26.50 -4.00
C ALA A 194 -0.35 26.38 -3.30
N ALA A 195 0.36 27.49 -3.12
CA ALA A 195 1.66 27.49 -2.43
C ALA A 195 1.55 27.13 -0.95
N VAL A 196 0.54 27.66 -0.24
CA VAL A 196 0.29 27.35 1.17
C VAL A 196 -0.12 25.89 1.34
N LEU A 197 -0.96 25.37 0.44
CA LEU A 197 -1.34 23.97 0.46
C LEU A 197 -0.16 23.04 0.15
N ALA A 198 0.70 23.40 -0.81
CA ALA A 198 1.93 22.66 -1.08
C ALA A 198 2.83 22.59 0.16
N TRP A 199 2.94 23.71 0.90
CA TRP A 199 3.69 23.74 2.16
C TRP A 199 3.02 22.89 3.25
N LEU A 200 1.70 22.96 3.38
CA LEU A 200 0.93 22.12 4.30
C LEU A 200 1.11 20.63 3.99
N GLY A 201 1.29 20.30 2.71
CA GLY A 201 1.64 18.97 2.22
C GLY A 201 3.10 18.56 2.46
N GLY A 202 3.95 19.42 3.03
CA GLY A 202 5.36 19.12 3.32
C GLY A 202 6.32 19.35 2.15
N GLN A 203 5.92 20.10 1.11
CA GLN A 203 6.84 20.43 0.01
C GLN A 203 7.99 21.33 0.51
N PRO A 204 9.26 20.97 0.26
CA PRO A 204 10.42 21.67 0.84
C PRO A 204 10.72 23.01 0.16
N HIS A 205 10.24 23.22 -1.07
CA HIS A 205 10.61 24.37 -1.90
C HIS A 205 9.41 25.28 -2.16
N VAL A 206 8.81 25.80 -1.09
CA VAL A 206 7.75 26.81 -1.19
C VAL A 206 8.31 28.21 -0.94
N ALA A 207 7.96 29.14 -1.83
CA ALA A 207 8.40 30.52 -1.77
C ALA A 207 8.09 31.14 -0.40
N ALA A 208 9.12 31.75 0.22
CA ALA A 208 8.98 32.37 1.54
C ALA A 208 7.97 33.53 1.55
N ALA A 209 7.73 34.18 0.41
CA ALA A 209 6.69 35.20 0.28
C ALA A 209 5.28 34.62 0.49
N ALA A 210 4.94 33.52 -0.19
CA ALA A 210 3.65 32.85 -0.08
C ALA A 210 3.41 32.23 1.31
N ARG A 211 4.46 31.74 1.97
CA ARG A 211 4.34 31.29 3.38
C ARG A 211 4.06 32.45 4.33
N ARG A 212 4.74 33.58 4.14
CA ARG A 212 4.58 34.77 4.98
C ARG A 212 3.20 35.42 4.83
N SER A 213 2.61 35.43 3.64
CA SER A 213 1.25 35.94 3.45
C SER A 213 0.22 35.13 4.23
N ALA A 214 0.43 33.82 4.40
CA ALA A 214 -0.39 32.96 5.25
C ALA A 214 -0.02 32.99 6.75
N GLY A 215 0.92 33.85 7.18
CA GLY A 215 1.39 33.91 8.57
C GLY A 215 2.25 32.72 9.00
N VAL A 216 2.66 31.87 8.06
CA VAL A 216 3.46 30.67 8.30
C VAL A 216 4.95 31.00 8.36
N ARG A 217 5.67 30.39 9.30
CA ARG A 217 7.12 30.53 9.47
C ARG A 217 7.81 29.18 9.57
N GLY A 218 9.06 29.13 9.11
CA GLY A 218 9.91 27.95 9.19
C GLY A 218 9.63 26.90 8.13
N ASP A 219 10.43 25.84 8.19
CA ASP A 219 10.28 24.62 7.41
C ASP A 219 9.70 23.51 8.29
N LEU A 220 9.14 22.48 7.68
CA LEU A 220 8.63 21.31 8.39
C LEU A 220 9.79 20.46 8.89
N ASP A 221 9.88 20.25 10.20
CA ASP A 221 10.85 19.35 10.81
C ASP A 221 10.21 18.01 11.22
N HIS A 222 11.02 17.12 11.80
CA HIS A 222 10.60 15.79 12.22
C HIS A 222 9.42 15.81 13.21
N PHE A 223 9.42 16.71 14.20
CA PHE A 223 8.37 16.78 15.23
C PHE A 223 7.09 17.43 14.68
N GLY A 224 7.25 18.49 13.88
CA GLY A 224 6.19 19.14 13.16
C GLY A 224 5.45 18.17 12.24
N ALA A 225 6.16 17.25 11.57
CA ALA A 225 5.56 16.24 10.71
C ALA A 225 4.56 15.34 11.44
N LEU A 226 4.85 14.94 12.69
CA LEU A 226 3.91 14.17 13.51
C LEU A 226 2.68 15.00 13.88
N GLY A 227 2.86 16.27 14.24
CA GLY A 227 1.73 17.17 14.50
C GLY A 227 0.88 17.44 13.25
N PHE A 228 1.51 17.48 12.08
CA PHE A 228 0.82 17.64 10.79
C PHE A 228 0.03 16.39 10.44
N LEU A 229 0.53 15.20 10.75
CA LEU A 229 -0.24 13.96 10.61
C LEU A 229 -1.49 13.97 11.50
N GLN A 230 -1.39 14.44 12.75
CA GLN A 230 -2.57 14.62 13.63
C GLN A 230 -3.57 15.64 13.04
N GLY A 231 -3.05 16.74 12.48
CA GLY A 231 -3.85 17.71 11.75
C GLY A 231 -4.60 17.09 10.58
N LEU A 232 -3.90 16.34 9.73
CA LEU A 232 -4.49 15.65 8.59
C LEU A 232 -5.56 14.64 9.00
N LEU A 233 -5.33 13.85 10.07
CA LEU A 233 -6.34 12.92 10.60
C LEU A 233 -7.60 13.65 11.07
N THR A 234 -7.44 14.82 11.69
CA THR A 234 -8.56 15.68 12.11
C THR A 234 -9.36 16.16 10.90
N VAL A 235 -8.68 16.70 9.88
CA VAL A 235 -9.30 17.16 8.63
C VAL A 235 -10.02 16.01 7.91
N LEU A 236 -9.40 14.82 7.83
CA LEU A 236 -10.01 13.64 7.21
C LEU A 236 -11.28 13.20 7.93
N ARG A 237 -11.24 13.10 9.26
CA ARG A 237 -12.40 12.70 10.06
C ARG A 237 -13.56 13.67 9.88
N ASP A 238 -13.28 14.96 9.97
CA ASP A 238 -14.29 16.00 9.90
C ASP A 238 -14.80 16.22 8.45
N SER A 239 -14.07 15.74 7.42
CA SER A 239 -14.53 15.67 6.02
C SER A 239 -15.26 14.36 5.67
N GLY A 240 -15.57 13.54 6.67
CA GLY A 240 -16.38 12.32 6.52
C GLY A 240 -15.60 11.03 6.28
N HIS A 241 -14.27 11.07 6.23
CA HIS A 241 -13.44 9.87 6.17
C HIS A 241 -13.34 9.21 7.55
N THR A 242 -13.53 7.89 7.62
CA THR A 242 -13.52 7.19 8.92
C THR A 242 -12.10 6.98 9.47
N GLY A 243 -11.06 7.23 8.68
CA GLY A 243 -9.67 7.07 9.10
C GLY A 243 -8.68 7.20 7.94
N LEU A 244 -7.41 6.95 8.24
CA LEU A 244 -6.29 6.94 7.32
C LEU A 244 -5.53 5.61 7.42
N PHE A 245 -5.40 4.90 6.32
CA PHE A 245 -4.60 3.69 6.20
C PHE A 245 -3.28 4.02 5.50
N VAL A 246 -2.17 3.88 6.23
CA VAL A 246 -0.82 4.21 5.75
C VAL A 246 0.02 2.95 5.68
N VAL A 247 0.69 2.73 4.55
CA VAL A 247 1.66 1.65 4.38
C VAL A 247 3.05 2.25 4.21
N LEU A 248 3.99 1.83 5.05
CA LEU A 248 5.43 2.00 4.83
C LEU A 248 5.97 0.68 4.25
N ASP A 249 6.04 0.63 2.93
CA ASP A 249 6.46 -0.56 2.19
C ASP A 249 8.00 -0.63 2.11
N GLU A 250 8.53 -1.84 2.08
CA GLU A 250 9.95 -2.15 1.96
C GLU A 250 10.84 -1.59 3.08
N VAL A 251 10.42 -1.68 4.34
CA VAL A 251 11.27 -1.21 5.45
C VAL A 251 12.56 -2.04 5.59
N GLU A 252 12.66 -3.21 4.94
CA GLU A 252 13.89 -3.98 4.87
C GLU A 252 15.05 -3.26 4.15
N THR A 253 14.76 -2.24 3.32
CA THR A 253 15.80 -1.43 2.66
C THR A 253 16.73 -0.74 3.66
N LEU A 254 16.27 -0.49 4.88
CA LEU A 254 17.07 0.06 5.97
C LEU A 254 18.32 -0.77 6.28
N GLN A 255 18.33 -2.07 5.96
CA GLN A 255 19.49 -2.94 6.16
C GLN A 255 20.68 -2.57 5.25
N ARG A 256 20.43 -1.87 4.14
CA ARG A 256 21.45 -1.44 3.17
C ARG A 256 22.03 -0.05 3.50
N VAL A 257 21.37 0.70 4.36
CA VAL A 257 21.75 2.07 4.74
C VAL A 257 22.95 2.06 5.69
N ARG A 258 23.76 3.12 5.67
CA ARG A 258 24.88 3.33 6.61
C ARG A 258 24.42 3.19 8.08
N SER A 259 25.32 2.68 8.95
CA SER A 259 24.99 2.31 10.34
C SER A 259 24.31 3.43 11.13
N ASP A 260 24.81 4.66 11.04
CA ASP A 260 24.31 5.82 11.76
C ASP A 260 22.89 6.22 11.34
N ALA A 261 22.62 6.24 10.04
CA ALA A 261 21.31 6.55 9.49
C ALA A 261 20.31 5.41 9.74
N ARG A 262 20.77 4.16 9.75
CA ARG A 262 19.96 2.99 10.12
C ARG A 262 19.53 3.04 11.57
N ASP A 263 20.43 3.35 12.50
CA ASP A 263 20.11 3.46 13.92
C ASP A 263 19.05 4.54 14.18
N LYS A 264 19.17 5.69 13.50
CA LYS A 264 18.16 6.75 13.51
C LYS A 264 16.83 6.29 12.93
N ALA A 265 16.83 5.55 11.83
CA ALA A 265 15.62 5.05 11.18
C ALA A 265 14.89 4.01 12.03
N LEU A 266 15.60 3.06 12.63
CA LEU A 266 15.03 2.08 13.57
C LEU A 266 14.46 2.78 14.81
N ASN A 267 15.13 3.81 15.32
CA ASN A 267 14.60 4.60 16.42
C ASN A 267 13.35 5.41 16.02
N ALA A 268 13.32 5.99 14.81
CA ALA A 268 12.13 6.67 14.30
C ALA A 268 10.95 5.71 14.15
N LEU A 269 11.18 4.49 13.64
CA LEU A 269 10.14 3.44 13.59
C LEU A 269 9.63 3.08 14.99
N ARG A 270 10.54 2.89 15.95
CA ARG A 270 10.18 2.63 17.36
C ARG A 270 9.34 3.74 17.96
N GLN A 271 9.70 5.00 17.70
CA GLN A 271 8.93 6.17 18.15
C GLN A 271 7.55 6.20 17.51
N LEU A 272 7.46 5.97 16.21
CA LEU A 272 6.18 5.95 15.50
C LEU A 272 5.23 4.88 16.05
N ILE A 273 5.74 3.67 16.36
CA ILE A 273 4.95 2.60 16.99
C ILE A 273 4.45 3.03 18.38
N ASP A 274 5.30 3.66 19.19
CA ASP A 274 4.88 4.16 20.51
C ASP A 274 3.80 5.23 20.43
N GLU A 275 3.90 6.14 19.47
CA GLU A 275 2.92 7.19 19.27
C GLU A 275 1.58 6.64 18.75
N VAL A 276 1.60 5.57 17.96
CA VAL A 276 0.38 4.84 17.58
C VAL A 276 -0.23 4.15 18.80
N HIS A 277 0.55 3.46 19.62
CA HIS A 277 0.03 2.76 20.81
C HIS A 277 -0.42 3.71 21.94
N SER A 278 0.17 4.91 22.04
CA SER A 278 -0.22 5.92 23.03
C SER A 278 -1.56 6.60 22.69
N GLY A 279 -2.11 6.37 21.50
CA GLY A 279 -3.35 6.99 21.04
C GLY A 279 -3.15 8.39 20.46
N ARG A 280 -1.92 8.79 20.10
CA ARG A 280 -1.62 10.12 19.54
C ARG A 280 -2.32 10.36 18.20
N PHE A 281 -2.61 9.30 17.44
CA PHE A 281 -3.16 9.36 16.08
C PHE A 281 -4.53 8.68 15.93
N PRO A 282 -5.61 9.20 16.57
CA PRO A 282 -6.95 8.63 16.41
C PRO A 282 -7.35 8.51 14.94
N GLY A 283 -7.81 7.33 14.52
CA GLY A 283 -8.18 7.06 13.13
C GLY A 283 -7.01 6.65 12.22
N LEU A 284 -5.80 6.42 12.74
CA LEU A 284 -4.66 5.92 11.96
C LEU A 284 -4.55 4.39 12.03
N TYR A 285 -4.52 3.75 10.87
CA TYR A 285 -4.04 2.38 10.70
C TYR A 285 -2.68 2.43 9.99
N LEU A 286 -1.60 2.11 10.71
CA LEU A 286 -0.24 2.08 10.17
C LEU A 286 0.22 0.65 9.90
N VAL A 287 0.63 0.37 8.66
CA VAL A 287 1.23 -0.89 8.25
C VAL A 287 2.69 -0.69 7.86
N ILE A 288 3.56 -1.61 8.26
CA ILE A 288 4.90 -1.74 7.68
C ILE A 288 5.04 -3.09 6.98
N THR A 289 5.88 -3.15 5.94
CA THR A 289 6.25 -4.44 5.32
C THR A 289 7.75 -4.69 5.44
N GLY A 290 8.12 -5.95 5.66
CA GLY A 290 9.52 -6.32 5.80
C GLY A 290 9.78 -7.77 5.41
N THR A 291 11.03 -8.08 5.08
CA THR A 291 11.50 -9.47 4.95
C THR A 291 11.77 -10.10 6.31
N PRO A 292 11.75 -11.44 6.41
CA PRO A 292 12.22 -12.16 7.59
C PRO A 292 13.57 -11.70 8.12
N ALA A 293 14.54 -11.46 7.23
CA ALA A 293 15.86 -10.94 7.60
C ALA A 293 15.80 -9.56 8.29
N PHE A 294 14.86 -8.69 7.92
CA PHE A 294 14.68 -7.41 8.60
C PHE A 294 14.20 -7.58 10.05
N TYR A 295 13.31 -8.54 10.33
CA TYR A 295 12.75 -8.73 11.66
C TYR A 295 13.69 -9.52 12.59
N ASP A 296 14.39 -10.53 12.07
CA ASP A 296 15.22 -11.45 12.88
C ASP A 296 16.72 -11.16 12.79
N GLY A 297 17.16 -10.43 11.78
CA GLY A 297 18.57 -10.15 11.54
C GLY A 297 19.14 -9.05 12.44
N GLN A 298 20.44 -9.17 12.74
CA GLN A 298 21.21 -8.18 13.51
C GLN A 298 21.31 -6.81 12.84
N GLN A 299 20.99 -6.73 11.55
CA GLN A 299 21.02 -5.52 10.75
C GLN A 299 19.65 -4.84 10.62
N GLY A 300 18.60 -5.44 11.18
CA GLY A 300 17.24 -4.90 11.20
C GLY A 300 16.72 -4.66 12.62
N VAL A 301 15.51 -5.12 12.91
CA VAL A 301 14.78 -4.90 14.16
C VAL A 301 15.56 -5.32 15.41
N GLN A 302 16.27 -6.47 15.35
CA GLN A 302 17.02 -6.99 16.51
C GLN A 302 18.18 -6.07 16.94
N ARG A 303 18.61 -5.16 16.07
CA ARG A 303 19.66 -4.18 16.39
C ARG A 303 19.24 -3.21 17.48
N LEU A 304 17.95 -2.92 17.60
CA LEU A 304 17.39 -2.02 18.61
C LEU A 304 16.43 -2.80 19.51
N ALA A 305 16.91 -3.24 20.68
CA ALA A 305 16.14 -4.08 21.61
C ALA A 305 14.73 -3.53 21.96
N PRO A 306 14.52 -2.22 22.21
CA PRO A 306 13.18 -1.68 22.41
C PRO A 306 12.22 -1.87 21.22
N LEU A 307 12.73 -1.80 19.99
CA LEU A 307 11.93 -2.05 18.79
C LEU A 307 11.61 -3.54 18.67
N ALA A 308 12.61 -4.40 18.90
CA ALA A 308 12.44 -5.85 18.88
C ALA A 308 11.37 -6.32 19.87
N GLN A 309 11.34 -5.77 21.09
CA GLN A 309 10.32 -6.07 22.09
C GLN A 309 8.90 -5.72 21.62
N ARG A 310 8.72 -4.59 20.94
CA ARG A 310 7.41 -4.14 20.43
C ARG A 310 6.90 -4.99 19.27
N LEU A 311 7.83 -5.50 18.47
CA LEU A 311 7.52 -6.33 17.31
C LEU A 311 7.51 -7.82 17.65
N ALA A 312 7.96 -8.25 18.83
CA ALA A 312 8.08 -9.66 19.17
C ALA A 312 6.77 -10.44 18.89
N THR A 313 6.86 -11.50 18.09
CA THR A 313 5.76 -12.39 17.74
C THR A 313 6.34 -13.78 17.58
N ASP A 314 5.69 -14.78 18.16
CA ASP A 314 6.13 -16.17 18.06
C ASP A 314 5.68 -16.78 16.72
N PHE A 315 6.66 -17.19 15.92
CA PHE A 315 6.47 -17.87 14.64
C PHE A 315 7.16 -19.25 14.61
N THR A 316 7.55 -19.77 15.78
CA THR A 316 8.27 -21.05 15.92
C THR A 316 7.36 -22.27 15.76
N THR A 317 6.06 -22.11 16.00
CA THR A 317 5.05 -23.16 15.85
C THR A 317 4.57 -23.30 14.40
N ASP A 318 3.72 -24.31 14.16
CA ASP A 318 3.11 -24.56 12.85
C ASP A 318 2.43 -23.28 12.29
N PRO A 319 2.85 -22.79 11.10
CA PRO A 319 2.34 -21.56 10.49
C PRO A 319 0.84 -21.53 10.22
N ARG A 320 0.16 -22.68 10.22
CA ARG A 320 -1.30 -22.75 10.08
C ARG A 320 -2.04 -22.15 11.27
N PHE A 321 -1.39 -22.08 12.43
CA PHE A 321 -1.96 -21.55 13.67
C PHE A 321 -1.39 -20.17 14.05
N ASP A 322 -0.68 -19.51 13.13
CA ASP A 322 -0.23 -18.13 13.33
C ASP A 322 -1.42 -17.23 13.69
N ASN A 323 -1.31 -16.43 14.74
CA ASN A 323 -2.39 -15.57 15.22
C ASN A 323 -2.51 -14.30 14.35
N PRO A 324 -3.60 -14.11 13.58
CA PRO A 324 -3.77 -12.92 12.74
C PRO A 324 -3.89 -11.60 13.53
N ARG A 325 -4.24 -11.69 14.82
CA ARG A 325 -4.35 -10.54 15.75
C ARG A 325 -3.01 -10.12 16.34
N ALA A 326 -1.94 -10.88 16.11
CA ALA A 326 -0.61 -10.48 16.58
C ALA A 326 -0.12 -9.20 15.89
N VAL A 327 0.91 -8.58 16.45
CA VAL A 327 1.53 -7.37 15.89
C VAL A 327 2.18 -7.64 14.53
N GLN A 328 2.75 -8.84 14.34
CA GLN A 328 3.24 -9.31 13.04
C GLN A 328 2.29 -10.34 12.41
N ILE A 329 2.16 -10.28 11.08
CA ILE A 329 1.55 -11.32 10.25
C ILE A 329 2.62 -11.92 9.33
N ARG A 330 2.69 -13.26 9.28
CA ARG A 330 3.57 -14.00 8.36
C ARG A 330 2.82 -14.39 7.09
N LEU A 331 3.32 -13.91 5.95
CA LEU A 331 2.96 -14.39 4.63
C LEU A 331 3.90 -15.54 4.26
N PRO A 332 3.39 -16.79 4.11
CA PRO A 332 4.21 -17.97 3.88
C PRO A 332 4.86 -18.00 2.48
N GLY A 333 4.48 -17.08 1.59
CA GLY A 333 4.85 -17.13 0.18
C GLY A 333 3.90 -18.01 -0.63
N PHE A 334 4.21 -18.13 -1.92
CA PHE A 334 3.47 -19.02 -2.83
C PHE A 334 4.19 -20.36 -2.91
N ASP A 335 3.46 -21.42 -2.59
CA ASP A 335 3.82 -22.79 -2.96
C ASP A 335 3.25 -23.14 -4.35
N GLN A 336 3.58 -24.33 -4.84
CA GLN A 336 3.10 -24.79 -6.13
C GLN A 336 1.57 -24.83 -6.20
N GLU A 337 0.91 -25.29 -5.15
CA GLU A 337 -0.55 -25.44 -5.10
C GLU A 337 -1.26 -24.09 -5.17
N SER A 338 -0.84 -23.13 -4.36
CA SER A 338 -1.36 -21.76 -4.36
C SER A 338 -1.06 -21.02 -5.67
N LEU A 339 0.10 -21.25 -6.30
CA LEU A 339 0.38 -20.67 -7.60
C LEU A 339 -0.54 -21.23 -8.70
N VAL A 340 -0.79 -22.54 -8.69
CA VAL A 340 -1.73 -23.18 -9.64
C VAL A 340 -3.15 -22.70 -9.43
N GLY A 341 -3.59 -22.59 -8.17
CA GLY A 341 -4.89 -22.02 -7.83
C GLY A 341 -5.05 -20.58 -8.33
N LEU A 342 -4.02 -19.75 -8.14
CA LEU A 342 -3.99 -18.39 -8.66
C LEU A 342 -4.01 -18.38 -10.20
N GLY A 343 -3.18 -19.19 -10.85
CA GLY A 343 -3.13 -19.30 -12.32
C GLY A 343 -4.46 -19.73 -12.93
N SER A 344 -5.13 -20.70 -12.32
CA SER A 344 -6.45 -21.18 -12.76
C SER A 344 -7.51 -20.09 -12.63
N THR A 345 -7.49 -19.37 -11.50
CA THR A 345 -8.39 -18.21 -11.27
C THR A 345 -8.17 -17.13 -12.34
N ILE A 346 -6.91 -16.84 -12.70
CA ILE A 346 -6.57 -15.86 -13.73
C ILE A 346 -7.00 -16.32 -15.12
N ARG A 347 -6.77 -17.57 -15.49
CA ARG A 347 -7.25 -18.14 -16.74
C ARG A 347 -8.76 -18.01 -16.85
N ASP A 348 -9.49 -18.39 -15.81
CA ASP A 348 -10.94 -18.38 -15.83
C ASP A 348 -11.49 -16.96 -15.88
N LEU A 349 -10.82 -16.02 -15.20
CA LEU A 349 -11.10 -14.58 -15.31
C LEU A 349 -10.84 -14.07 -16.73
N TYR A 350 -9.72 -14.45 -17.36
CA TYR A 350 -9.37 -14.09 -18.73
C TYR A 350 -10.42 -14.61 -19.73
N ALA A 351 -10.76 -15.91 -19.63
CA ALA A 351 -11.69 -16.57 -20.53
C ALA A 351 -13.07 -15.92 -20.56
N GLN A 352 -13.51 -15.24 -19.49
CA GLN A 352 -14.78 -14.52 -19.47
C GLN A 352 -14.84 -13.31 -20.43
N ALA A 353 -13.69 -12.78 -20.89
CA ALA A 353 -13.60 -11.68 -21.85
C ALA A 353 -12.89 -12.07 -23.16
N ALA A 354 -12.48 -13.33 -23.30
CA ALA A 354 -11.79 -13.85 -24.47
C ALA A 354 -12.72 -13.91 -25.69
N THR A 355 -12.14 -13.85 -26.88
CA THR A 355 -12.87 -14.06 -28.15
C THR A 355 -13.32 -15.52 -28.26
N SER A 356 -12.46 -16.44 -27.82
CA SER A 356 -12.70 -17.89 -27.84
C SER A 356 -12.56 -18.52 -26.43
N PRO A 357 -13.53 -18.31 -25.51
CA PRO A 357 -13.44 -18.74 -24.11
C PRO A 357 -13.21 -20.24 -23.91
N GLU A 358 -13.91 -21.08 -24.69
CA GLU A 358 -13.80 -22.54 -24.58
C GLU A 358 -12.44 -23.05 -25.05
N ARG A 359 -11.86 -22.40 -26.07
CA ARG A 359 -10.50 -22.71 -26.53
C ARG A 359 -9.49 -22.41 -25.45
N VAL A 360 -9.58 -21.23 -24.81
CA VAL A 360 -8.70 -20.85 -23.70
C VAL A 360 -8.72 -21.90 -22.60
N ARG A 361 -9.90 -22.33 -22.15
CA ARG A 361 -10.05 -23.32 -21.08
C ARG A 361 -9.58 -24.72 -21.48
N THR A 362 -9.75 -25.09 -22.74
CA THR A 362 -9.39 -26.43 -23.23
C THR A 362 -7.89 -26.55 -23.49
N VAL A 363 -7.28 -25.53 -24.09
CA VAL A 363 -5.86 -25.56 -24.47
C VAL A 363 -4.97 -25.24 -23.27
N VAL A 364 -5.39 -24.32 -22.40
CA VAL A 364 -4.71 -23.94 -21.15
C VAL A 364 -5.44 -24.58 -19.98
N ASP A 365 -5.55 -25.90 -19.97
CA ASP A 365 -6.17 -26.67 -18.89
C ASP A 365 -5.38 -26.58 -17.56
N ASP A 366 -5.93 -27.14 -16.49
CA ASP A 366 -5.29 -27.11 -15.15
C ASP A 366 -3.91 -27.79 -15.16
N ALA A 367 -3.72 -28.81 -16.00
CA ALA A 367 -2.45 -29.48 -16.18
C ALA A 367 -1.39 -28.53 -16.76
N TYR A 368 -1.71 -27.80 -17.82
CA TYR A 368 -0.80 -26.81 -18.40
C TYR A 368 -0.44 -25.73 -17.39
N VAL A 369 -1.41 -25.21 -16.64
CA VAL A 369 -1.17 -24.21 -15.59
C VAL A 369 -0.19 -24.75 -14.55
N ALA A 370 -0.33 -26.02 -14.14
CA ALA A 370 0.58 -26.69 -13.23
C ALA A 370 1.98 -26.89 -13.80
N ASP A 371 2.09 -27.26 -15.07
CA ASP A 371 3.37 -27.44 -15.75
C ASP A 371 4.12 -26.11 -15.90
N LEU A 372 3.43 -25.04 -16.32
CA LEU A 372 3.99 -23.69 -16.37
C LEU A 372 4.43 -23.20 -14.99
N ALA A 373 3.62 -23.41 -13.95
CA ALA A 373 3.97 -23.05 -12.58
C ALA A 373 5.24 -23.78 -12.11
N ARG A 374 5.34 -25.09 -12.43
CA ARG A 374 6.50 -25.92 -12.07
C ARG A 374 7.75 -25.48 -12.82
N ALA A 375 7.63 -25.19 -14.11
CA ALA A 375 8.74 -24.75 -14.95
C ALA A 375 9.29 -23.40 -14.48
N VAL A 376 8.43 -22.42 -14.18
CA VAL A 376 8.86 -21.12 -13.63
C VAL A 376 9.50 -21.28 -12.24
N GLY A 377 8.93 -22.12 -11.37
CA GLY A 377 9.53 -22.42 -10.06
C GLY A 377 10.87 -23.16 -10.15
N GLY A 378 11.01 -24.06 -11.14
CA GLY A 378 12.22 -24.82 -11.42
C GLY A 378 13.36 -23.98 -12.00
N ALA A 379 13.05 -23.06 -12.93
CA ALA A 379 14.03 -22.11 -13.49
C ALA A 379 14.68 -21.22 -12.42
N LEU A 380 14.00 -21.00 -11.29
CA LEU A 380 14.49 -20.22 -10.16
C LEU A 380 15.11 -21.10 -9.05
N GLY A 381 15.40 -22.36 -9.35
CA GLY A 381 16.20 -23.22 -8.46
C GLY A 381 15.42 -23.99 -7.40
N GLY A 382 14.09 -24.06 -7.49
CA GLY A 382 13.22 -25.00 -6.74
C GLY A 382 13.23 -24.91 -5.21
N LYS A 383 14.02 -24.00 -4.60
CA LYS A 383 14.16 -23.85 -3.14
C LYS A 383 13.80 -22.45 -2.63
N VAL A 384 13.42 -21.53 -3.51
CA VAL A 384 13.08 -20.14 -3.17
C VAL A 384 11.72 -19.80 -3.77
N GLY A 385 10.89 -19.11 -2.98
CA GLY A 385 9.51 -18.77 -3.29
C GLY A 385 9.29 -18.42 -4.76
N VAL A 386 8.39 -19.17 -5.37
CA VAL A 386 7.86 -19.01 -6.72
C VAL A 386 7.69 -17.52 -7.05
N ALA A 387 8.21 -17.04 -8.18
CA ALA A 387 8.02 -15.66 -8.63
C ALA A 387 6.62 -15.49 -9.24
N PRO A 388 5.58 -15.09 -8.49
CA PRO A 388 4.21 -15.15 -8.97
C PRO A 388 3.99 -14.10 -10.06
N ARG A 389 4.70 -12.97 -9.94
CA ARG A 389 4.75 -11.90 -10.93
C ARG A 389 5.20 -12.40 -12.30
N LEU A 390 6.30 -13.15 -12.35
CA LEU A 390 6.84 -13.70 -13.59
C LEU A 390 5.88 -14.76 -14.16
N PHE A 391 5.43 -15.70 -13.32
CA PHE A 391 4.48 -16.73 -13.72
C PHE A 391 3.21 -16.12 -14.35
N LEU A 392 2.59 -15.14 -13.69
CA LEU A 392 1.39 -14.47 -14.20
C LEU A 392 1.66 -13.68 -15.47
N LYS A 393 2.81 -13.02 -15.58
CA LYS A 393 3.22 -12.32 -16.80
C LYS A 393 3.30 -13.29 -17.99
N LYS A 394 3.97 -14.43 -17.81
CA LYS A 394 4.11 -15.47 -18.85
C LYS A 394 2.76 -16.10 -19.18
N LEU A 395 1.97 -16.47 -18.17
CA LEU A 395 0.64 -17.03 -18.36
C LEU A 395 -0.27 -16.10 -19.17
N VAL A 396 -0.35 -14.82 -18.81
CA VAL A 396 -1.23 -13.87 -19.50
C VAL A 396 -0.68 -13.49 -20.87
N GLY A 397 0.54 -12.94 -20.91
CA GLY A 397 1.10 -12.32 -22.11
C GLY A 397 1.62 -13.30 -23.16
N ASP A 398 2.24 -14.40 -22.72
CA ASP A 398 2.90 -15.34 -23.63
C ASP A 398 2.02 -16.55 -23.99
N VAL A 399 1.04 -16.87 -23.14
CA VAL A 399 0.18 -18.04 -23.34
C VAL A 399 -1.25 -17.63 -23.67
N LEU A 400 -1.99 -17.05 -22.72
CA LEU A 400 -3.44 -16.80 -22.86
C LEU A 400 -3.74 -15.86 -24.04
N ASP A 401 -2.98 -14.78 -24.19
CA ASP A 401 -3.14 -13.85 -25.32
C ASP A 401 -2.93 -14.50 -26.68
N ARG A 402 -1.91 -15.36 -26.80
CA ARG A 402 -1.61 -16.03 -28.08
C ARG A 402 -2.63 -17.12 -28.39
N VAL A 403 -3.09 -17.82 -27.36
CA VAL A 403 -4.18 -18.81 -27.45
C VAL A 403 -5.51 -18.19 -27.89
N ASP A 404 -5.81 -16.96 -27.46
CA ASP A 404 -7.02 -16.24 -27.88
C ASP A 404 -6.89 -15.60 -29.27
N GLN A 405 -5.68 -15.18 -29.67
CA GLN A 405 -5.44 -14.48 -30.94
C GLN A 405 -5.20 -15.42 -32.13
N PHE A 406 -4.58 -16.58 -31.91
CA PHE A 406 -4.10 -17.47 -32.97
C PHE A 406 -4.72 -18.87 -32.83
N ASP A 407 -5.61 -19.21 -33.76
CA ASP A 407 -6.36 -20.47 -33.74
C ASP A 407 -5.46 -21.72 -33.78
N ASP A 408 -4.28 -21.63 -34.41
CA ASP A 408 -3.29 -22.70 -34.57
C ASP A 408 -2.21 -22.74 -33.48
N PHE A 409 -2.21 -21.79 -32.54
CA PHE A 409 -1.21 -21.75 -31.47
C PHE A 409 -1.52 -22.76 -30.35
N ASP A 410 -0.72 -23.83 -30.26
CA ASP A 410 -0.67 -24.73 -29.11
C ASP A 410 0.55 -24.39 -28.24
N PRO A 411 0.36 -23.90 -27.00
CA PRO A 411 1.47 -23.54 -26.14
C PRO A 411 2.33 -24.73 -25.68
N ARG A 412 1.87 -25.98 -25.83
CA ARG A 412 2.71 -27.16 -25.56
C ARG A 412 3.71 -27.45 -26.68
N GLN A 413 3.42 -26.99 -27.89
CA GLN A 413 4.25 -27.25 -29.09
C GLN A 413 5.03 -26.01 -29.51
N HIS A 414 4.41 -24.84 -29.40
CA HIS A 414 4.89 -23.59 -30.01
C HIS A 414 5.46 -22.60 -29.00
N TYR A 415 5.30 -22.84 -27.69
CA TYR A 415 5.87 -21.99 -26.66
C TYR A 415 6.97 -22.71 -25.89
N ARG A 416 8.14 -22.08 -25.84
CA ARG A 416 9.23 -22.47 -24.95
C ARG A 416 9.35 -21.41 -23.87
N LEU A 417 9.36 -21.83 -22.61
CA LEU A 417 9.52 -20.89 -21.51
C LEU A 417 10.97 -20.38 -21.53
N THR A 418 11.12 -19.09 -21.78
CA THR A 418 12.39 -18.38 -21.65
C THR A 418 12.30 -17.38 -20.50
N VAL A 419 13.28 -17.40 -19.61
CA VAL A 419 13.40 -16.42 -18.52
C VAL A 419 14.65 -15.59 -18.74
N ALA A 420 14.46 -14.37 -19.26
CA ALA A 420 15.56 -13.44 -19.47
C ALA A 420 15.91 -12.70 -18.17
N SER A 421 17.20 -12.43 -17.96
CA SER A 421 17.69 -11.70 -16.78
C SER A 421 17.08 -10.30 -16.61
N SER A 422 16.67 -9.67 -17.72
CA SER A 422 15.99 -8.37 -17.75
C SER A 422 14.54 -8.43 -17.26
N GLU A 423 13.92 -9.61 -17.25
CA GLU A 423 12.57 -9.81 -16.74
C GLU A 423 12.52 -10.00 -15.23
N LEU A 424 13.68 -10.31 -14.63
CA LEU A 424 13.86 -10.49 -13.20
C LEU A 424 14.14 -9.15 -12.51
N THR A 425 13.48 -8.92 -11.39
CA THR A 425 13.87 -7.89 -10.43
C THR A 425 15.28 -8.20 -9.89
N ASP A 426 15.98 -7.19 -9.37
CA ASP A 426 17.31 -7.39 -8.76
C ASP A 426 17.29 -8.48 -7.69
N VAL A 427 16.17 -8.59 -6.97
CA VAL A 427 16.00 -9.63 -5.96
C VAL A 427 15.84 -11.00 -6.59
N GLU A 428 14.93 -11.17 -7.53
CA GLU A 428 14.75 -12.45 -8.24
C GLU A 428 16.04 -12.88 -8.96
N ARG A 429 16.81 -11.91 -9.49
CA ARG A 429 18.12 -12.15 -10.14
C ARG A 429 19.17 -12.63 -9.14
N ASN A 430 19.28 -11.99 -7.98
CA ASN A 430 20.21 -12.42 -6.93
C ASN A 430 19.85 -13.81 -6.40
N LEU A 431 18.56 -14.12 -6.30
CA LEU A 431 18.08 -15.44 -5.91
C LEU A 431 18.43 -16.50 -6.97
N ALA A 432 18.17 -16.22 -8.25
CA ALA A 432 18.53 -17.11 -9.36
C ALA A 432 20.05 -17.37 -9.43
N ALA A 433 20.86 -16.32 -9.27
CA ALA A 433 22.32 -16.41 -9.29
C ALA A 433 22.90 -17.21 -8.11
N SER A 434 22.23 -17.21 -6.96
CA SER A 434 22.68 -17.97 -5.78
C SER A 434 22.56 -19.50 -5.93
N VAL A 435 21.75 -19.97 -6.89
CA VAL A 435 21.48 -21.39 -7.11
C VAL A 435 22.30 -21.97 -8.27
N SER A 436 22.73 -21.14 -9.22
CA SER A 436 23.66 -21.52 -10.30
C SER A 436 25.11 -21.55 -9.78
N SER A 437 25.58 -22.68 -9.27
CA SER A 437 27.01 -22.87 -8.96
C SER A 437 27.81 -23.10 -10.25
N GLY A 438 28.17 -22.03 -10.95
CA GLY A 438 29.08 -22.05 -12.11
C GLY A 438 29.23 -20.67 -12.76
N PRO A 439 30.40 -20.32 -13.33
CA PRO A 439 30.57 -19.08 -14.06
C PRO A 439 29.95 -19.25 -15.45
N ALA A 440 28.63 -19.08 -15.55
CA ALA A 440 27.96 -18.90 -16.83
C ALA A 440 27.38 -17.48 -16.87
N ALA A 441 27.89 -16.71 -17.81
CA ALA A 441 27.45 -15.36 -18.10
C ALA A 441 25.99 -15.36 -18.59
N ALA A 442 25.24 -14.34 -18.20
CA ALA A 442 24.28 -13.56 -19.00
C ALA A 442 23.36 -14.22 -20.06
N ASP A 443 23.05 -15.51 -20.01
CA ASP A 443 22.19 -16.18 -20.99
C ASP A 443 20.78 -16.51 -20.46
N ASP A 444 19.82 -16.53 -21.38
CA ASP A 444 18.41 -16.86 -21.16
C ASP A 444 18.26 -18.32 -20.68
N ILE A 445 17.39 -18.56 -19.69
CA ILE A 445 17.09 -19.93 -19.22
C ILE A 445 15.96 -20.49 -20.08
N ASP A 446 16.30 -21.44 -20.95
CA ASP A 446 15.33 -22.26 -21.70
C ASP A 446 14.82 -23.41 -20.83
N VAL A 447 13.50 -23.51 -20.67
CA VAL A 447 12.84 -24.60 -19.94
C VAL A 447 11.83 -25.29 -20.86
N GLU A 448 11.93 -26.61 -20.98
CA GLU A 448 10.90 -27.45 -21.63
C GLU A 448 9.69 -27.58 -20.69
N LEU A 449 8.50 -27.30 -21.24
CA LEU A 449 7.21 -27.31 -20.53
C LEU A 449 6.52 -28.67 -20.61
#